data_AF-A0A8S9ZMD7-F1
#
_entry.id   AF-A0A8S9ZMD7-F1
#
_cell.length_a   1.000
_cell.length_b   1.000
_cell.length_c   1.000
_cell.angle_alpha   90.00
_cell.angle_beta   90.00
_cell.angle_gamma   90.00
#
_symmetry.space_group_name_H-M   'P 1'
#
loop_
_entity.id
_entity.type
_entity.pdbx_description
1 polymer ?
#
loop_
_entity_poly.entity_id
_entity_poly.type
_entity_poly.pdbx_seq_one_letter_code
_entity_poly.pdbx_strand_id
1 'polypeptide(L)'
;MPWFKGWNIERKEGNASGKTLLEALDAILPPSRPTDKPLRLPLQDVYKIGGIGTVPVGRVETGILKPGMVVTFCSTRNFYRS
;
A
#
# COMPACT_ATOMS: atom_id res chain seq x y z
N MET A 1 4.54 -18.78 -33.26
CA MET A 1 4.60 -17.50 -33.98
C MET A 1 6.04 -17.21 -34.38
N PRO A 2 6.47 -17.53 -35.62
CA PRO A 2 7.89 -17.43 -36.01
C PRO A 2 8.38 -15.98 -36.18
N TRP A 3 7.47 -15.02 -36.36
CA TRP A 3 7.80 -13.59 -36.52
C TRP A 3 7.95 -12.84 -35.20
N PHE A 4 7.36 -13.33 -34.10
CA PHE A 4 7.41 -12.68 -32.80
C PHE A 4 8.54 -13.27 -31.95
N LYS A 5 9.58 -12.47 -31.69
CA LYS A 5 10.78 -12.90 -30.94
C LYS A 5 10.68 -12.65 -29.44
N GLY A 6 9.59 -12.05 -28.97
CA GLY A 6 9.39 -11.60 -27.60
C GLY A 6 9.44 -10.08 -27.47
N TRP A 7 9.30 -9.61 -26.24
CA TRP A 7 9.41 -8.22 -25.84
C TRP A 7 10.66 -8.03 -24.96
N ASN A 8 11.19 -6.81 -24.97
CA ASN A 8 12.33 -6.41 -24.13
C ASN A 8 12.01 -5.06 -23.49
N ILE A 9 12.25 -4.92 -22.19
CA ILE A 9 12.05 -3.70 -21.42
C ILE A 9 13.41 -3.32 -20.82
N GLU A 10 13.89 -2.13 -21.18
CA GLU A 10 15.04 -1.51 -20.53
C GLU A 10 14.57 -0.54 -19.44
N ARG A 11 15.01 -0.77 -18.20
CA ARG A 11 14.71 0.10 -17.05
C ARG A 11 15.96 0.29 -16.21
N LYS A 12 16.03 1.43 -15.53
CA LYS A 12 17.12 1.75 -14.59
C LYS A 12 17.25 0.74 -13.44
N GLU A 13 16.17 0.04 -13.09
CA GLU A 13 16.08 -0.87 -11.94
C GLU A 13 16.13 -2.36 -12.33
N GLY A 14 16.31 -2.67 -13.61
CA GLY A 14 16.44 -4.06 -14.09
C GLY A 14 15.80 -4.27 -15.46
N ASN A 15 16.54 -4.87 -16.38
CA ASN A 15 16.03 -5.24 -17.70
C ASN A 15 15.20 -6.52 -17.60
N ALA A 16 14.11 -6.59 -18.37
CA ALA A 16 13.26 -7.78 -18.43
C ALA A 16 12.93 -8.12 -19.89
N SER A 17 12.94 -9.41 -20.21
CA SER A 17 12.57 -9.93 -21.52
C SER A 17 11.63 -11.11 -21.37
N GLY A 18 10.65 -11.24 -22.25
CA GLY A 18 9.70 -12.35 -22.23
C GLY A 18 9.05 -12.58 -23.58
N LYS A 19 8.30 -13.67 -23.69
CA LYS A 19 7.53 -14.05 -24.88
C LYS A 19 6.03 -14.06 -24.61
N THR A 20 5.63 -14.19 -23.35
CA THR A 20 4.22 -14.29 -22.97
C THR A 20 3.72 -13.00 -22.32
N LEU A 21 2.41 -12.80 -22.36
CA LEU A 21 1.75 -11.68 -21.67
C LEU A 21 1.85 -11.82 -20.15
N LEU A 22 1.84 -13.06 -19.64
CA LEU A 22 2.00 -13.32 -18.22
C LEU A 22 3.37 -12.89 -17.72
N GLU A 23 4.44 -13.22 -18.47
CA GLU A 23 5.80 -12.74 -18.16
C GLU A 23 5.90 -11.21 -18.17
N ALA A 24 5.12 -10.54 -19.03
CA ALA A 24 5.10 -9.08 -19.08
C ALA A 24 4.43 -8.46 -17.85
N LEU A 25 3.39 -9.12 -17.32
CA LEU A 25 2.73 -8.71 -16.08
C LEU A 25 3.62 -8.94 -14.86
N ASP A 26 4.31 -10.09 -14.80
CA ASP A 26 5.26 -10.40 -13.73
C ASP A 26 6.49 -9.47 -13.73
N ALA A 27 6.87 -8.95 -14.91
CA ALA A 27 7.94 -7.96 -15.06
C ALA A 27 7.54 -6.53 -14.66
N ILE A 28 6.31 -6.31 -14.19
CA ILE A 28 5.92 -5.03 -13.58
C ILE A 28 6.53 -4.98 -12.18
N LEU A 29 7.51 -4.10 -12.01
CA LEU A 29 8.08 -3.82 -10.70
C LEU A 29 6.99 -3.19 -9.81
N PRO A 30 6.76 -3.70 -8.60
CA PRO A 30 5.82 -3.09 -7.67
C PRO A 30 6.31 -1.68 -7.32
N PRO A 31 5.41 -0.69 -7.20
CA PRO A 31 5.81 0.67 -6.85
C PRO A 31 6.50 0.68 -5.48
N SER A 32 7.56 1.49 -5.36
CA SER A 32 8.25 1.65 -4.08
C SER A 32 7.27 2.18 -3.02
N ARG A 33 7.09 1.40 -1.95
CA ARG A 33 6.22 1.78 -0.84
C ARG A 33 6.89 2.94 -0.09
N PRO A 34 6.27 4.12 0.03
CA PRO A 34 6.89 5.27 0.67
C PRO A 34 6.94 5.11 2.19
N THR A 35 7.96 4.42 2.69
CA THR A 35 8.20 4.19 4.12
C THR A 35 8.82 5.39 4.84
N ASP A 36 9.55 6.25 4.11
CA ASP A 36 10.25 7.42 4.69
C ASP A 36 9.32 8.61 4.90
N LYS A 37 8.12 8.56 4.32
CA LYS A 37 7.09 9.58 4.48
C LYS A 37 6.38 9.39 5.83
N PRO A 38 5.86 10.47 6.43
CA PRO A 38 5.13 10.37 7.69
C PRO A 38 3.90 9.47 7.54
N LEU A 39 3.50 8.83 8.64
CA LEU A 39 2.37 7.90 8.67
C LEU A 39 1.08 8.60 8.20
N ARG A 40 0.40 8.01 7.22
CA ARG A 40 -0.96 8.37 6.81
C ARG A 40 -1.79 7.10 6.68
N LEU A 41 -2.85 7.03 7.49
CA LEU A 41 -3.77 5.90 7.54
C LEU A 41 -5.20 6.44 7.43
N PRO A 42 -5.76 6.51 6.21
CA PRO A 42 -7.19 6.75 6.03
C PRO A 42 -8.01 5.63 6.68
N LEU A 43 -8.94 6.01 7.54
CA LEU A 43 -9.89 5.10 8.18
C LEU A 43 -10.96 4.69 7.17
N GLN A 44 -11.20 3.39 7.07
CA GLN A 44 -12.33 2.82 6.34
C GLN A 44 -13.52 2.70 7.28
N ASP A 45 -13.32 2.00 8.40
CA ASP A 45 -14.37 1.73 9.38
C ASP A 45 -13.80 1.75 10.81
N VAL A 46 -14.69 1.90 11.78
CA VAL A 46 -14.36 1.86 13.20
C VAL A 46 -15.31 0.90 13.91
N TYR A 47 -14.75 -0.14 14.51
CA TYR A 47 -15.52 -1.13 15.28
C TYR A 47 -15.34 -0.93 16.77
N LYS A 48 -16.37 -1.24 17.55
CA LYS A 48 -16.29 -1.32 19.02
C LYS A 48 -16.44 -2.78 19.43
N ILE A 49 -15.34 -3.40 19.83
CA ILE A 49 -15.31 -4.80 20.24
C ILE A 49 -15.30 -4.84 21.78
N GLY A 50 -16.29 -5.52 22.37
CA GLY A 50 -16.36 -5.70 23.82
C GLY A 50 -15.10 -6.39 24.35
N GLY A 51 -14.47 -5.81 25.37
CA GLY A 51 -13.24 -6.33 25.99
C GLY A 51 -11.92 -5.88 25.34
N ILE A 52 -11.93 -5.35 24.11
CA ILE A 52 -10.73 -4.83 23.42
C ILE A 52 -10.76 -3.30 23.34
N GLY A 53 -11.94 -2.73 23.06
CA GLY A 53 -12.14 -1.28 22.88
C GLY A 53 -12.46 -0.91 21.44
N THR A 54 -11.99 0.27 21.02
CA THR A 54 -12.21 0.82 19.68
C THR A 54 -11.13 0.35 18.72
N VAL A 55 -11.52 -0.30 17.62
CA VAL A 55 -10.62 -0.86 16.61
C VAL A 55 -10.84 -0.13 15.29
N PRO A 56 -9.97 0.86 14.95
CA PRO A 56 -9.98 1.48 13.64
C PRO A 56 -9.37 0.54 12.58
N VAL A 57 -10.00 0.47 11.41
CA VAL A 57 -9.51 -0.29 10.25
C VAL A 57 -9.25 0.66 9.11
N GLY A 58 -8.13 0.47 8.40
CA GLY A 58 -7.76 1.33 7.29
C GLY A 58 -6.51 0.85 6.58
N ARG A 59 -6.27 1.40 5.39
CA ARG A 59 -5.06 1.12 4.61
C ARG A 59 -3.96 2.10 4.99
N VAL A 60 -2.74 1.59 5.19
CA VAL A 60 -1.55 2.45 5.35
C VAL A 60 -1.09 2.90 3.98
N GLU A 61 -1.25 4.18 3.68
CA GLU A 61 -0.84 4.80 2.41
C GLU A 61 0.62 5.21 2.42
N THR A 62 1.10 5.76 3.55
CA THR A 62 2.50 6.17 3.71
C THR A 62 2.99 5.88 5.12
N GLY A 63 4.30 5.65 5.28
CA GLY A 63 4.95 5.39 6.56
C GLY A 63 4.74 3.97 7.10
N ILE A 64 5.08 3.78 8.38
CA ILE A 64 5.02 2.49 9.08
C ILE A 64 4.23 2.67 10.37
N LEU A 65 3.33 1.73 10.67
CA LEU A 65 2.60 1.66 11.95
C LEU A 65 3.16 0.50 12.77
N LYS A 66 3.54 0.78 14.03
CA LYS A 66 4.02 -0.22 15.01
C LYS A 66 3.25 -0.06 16.33
N PRO A 67 3.06 -1.14 17.11
CA PRO A 67 2.48 -1.05 18.44
C PRO A 67 3.28 -0.09 19.34
N GLY A 68 2.59 0.69 20.18
CA GLY A 68 3.22 1.66 21.09
C GLY A 68 3.52 3.04 20.49
N MET A 69 3.27 3.26 19.20
CA MET A 69 3.37 4.59 18.60
C MET A 69 2.25 5.51 19.07
N VAL A 70 2.60 6.75 19.41
CA VAL A 70 1.61 7.82 19.62
C VAL A 70 1.14 8.30 18.24
N VAL A 71 -0.17 8.15 17.98
CA VAL A 71 -0.79 8.51 16.70
C VAL A 71 -1.83 9.62 16.89
N THR A 72 -1.99 10.46 15.87
CA THR A 72 -2.97 11.57 15.87
C THR A 72 -3.99 11.35 14.76
N PHE A 73 -5.27 11.31 15.12
CA PHE A 73 -6.37 11.27 14.15
C PHE A 73 -6.73 12.69 13.71
N CYS A 74 -6.49 13.02 12.43
CA CYS A 74 -6.61 14.40 11.93
C CYS A 74 -8.06 14.85 11.63
N SER A 75 -9.06 13.99 11.80
CA SER A 75 -10.47 14.30 11.46
C SER A 75 -11.44 14.33 12.66
N THR A 76 -11.00 13.98 13.87
CA THR A 76 -11.89 13.87 15.04
C THR A 76 -12.01 15.14 15.88
N ARG A 77 -11.86 16.32 15.28
CA ARG A 77 -12.11 17.60 15.98
C ARG A 77 -13.59 18.00 16.08
N ASN A 78 -14.56 17.13 15.75
CA ASN A 78 -16.00 17.43 15.86
C ASN A 78 -17.00 16.25 15.81
N PHE A 79 -16.68 15.02 16.23
CA PHE A 79 -17.70 13.94 16.18
C PHE A 79 -17.61 12.89 17.28
N TYR A 80 -17.35 13.28 18.54
CA TYR A 80 -17.82 12.55 19.72
C TYR A 80 -18.03 13.55 20.86
N ARG A 81 -19.15 14.28 20.79
CA ARG A 81 -19.81 14.85 21.97
C ARG A 81 -21.07 14.01 22.15
N SER A 82 -20.99 13.00 23.02
CA SER A 82 -22.16 12.50 23.73
C SER A 82 -22.16 13.11 25.12
#